data_AF-A0A9Q1ELH4-F1
#
_entry.id   AF-A0A9Q1ELH4-F1
#
_cell.length_a   1.000
_cell.length_b   1.000
_cell.length_c   1.000
_cell.angle_alpha   90.00
_cell.angle_beta   90.00
_cell.angle_gamma   90.00
#
_symmetry.space_group_name_H-M   'P 1'
#
loop_
_entity.id
_entity.type
_entity.pdbx_description
1 polymer ?
#
loop_
_entity_poly.entity_id
_entity_poly.type
_entity_poly.pdbx_seq_one_letter_code
_entity_poly.pdbx_strand_id
1 'polypeptide(L)' 'MITLDYTIQVPNHQGQESTTELSKFRLSYYPHRLDNFKELLRDAFDGRLQHTVYGDFQSYTPGQTQAPCYFIHVVQKTA' A
#
# COMPACT_ATOMS: atom_id res chain seq x y z
N MET A 1 10.48 -6.34 -8.89
CA MET A 1 10.17 -6.70 -7.49
C MET A 1 10.96 -5.77 -6.57
N ILE A 2 10.38 -5.34 -5.46
CA ILE A 2 11.07 -4.57 -4.40
C ILE A 2 11.08 -5.42 -3.14
N THR A 3 12.15 -5.33 -2.37
CA THR A 3 12.27 -5.99 -1.07
C THR A 3 12.40 -4.93 0.01
N LEU A 4 11.61 -5.04 1.07
CA LEU A 4 11.65 -4.16 2.23
C LEU A 4 12.09 -4.96 3.45
N ASP A 5 13.11 -4.45 4.14
CA ASP A 5 13.64 -4.99 5.39
C ASP A 5 12.98 -4.28 6.56
N TYR A 6 12.27 -5.04 7.39
CA TYR A 6 11.57 -4.53 8.56
C TYR A 6 12.35 -4.88 9.82
N THR A 7 12.39 -3.93 10.75
CA THR A 7 12.87 -4.15 12.12
C THR A 7 11.78 -3.68 13.07
N ILE A 8 11.25 -4.59 13.88
CA ILE A 8 10.19 -4.31 14.85
C ILE A 8 10.75 -4.50 16.26
N GLN A 9 10.49 -3.54 17.13
CA GLN A 9 10.76 -3.67 18.56
C GLN A 9 9.71 -4.55 19.21
N VAL A 10 10.15 -5.63 19.85
CA VAL A 10 9.27 -6.53 20.60
C VAL A 10 9.02 -5.93 21.99
N PRO A 11 7.77 -5.75 22.42
CA PRO A 11 7.49 -5.26 23.77
C PRO A 11 7.97 -6.27 24.83
N ASN A 12 8.68 -5.80 25.84
CA ASN A 12 9.12 -6.64 26.96
C ASN A 12 7.91 -7.03 27.83
N HIS A 13 7.88 -8.28 28.30
CA HIS A 13 6.96 -8.67 29.37
C HIS A 13 7.39 -8.07 30.71
N GLN A 14 6.41 -7.63 31.53
CA GLN A 14 6.68 -7.06 32.86
C GLN A 14 7.52 -8.02 33.72
N GLY A 15 8.67 -7.55 34.20
CA GLY A 15 9.61 -8.32 35.03
C GLY A 15 10.89 -8.78 34.33
N GLN A 16 11.03 -8.52 33.02
CA GLN A 16 12.24 -8.86 32.27
C GLN A 16 13.23 -7.68 32.24
N GLU A 17 14.24 -7.70 33.12
CA GLU A 17 15.41 -6.85 32.98
C GLU A 17 16.36 -7.42 31.93
N SER A 18 16.18 -7.07 30.67
CA SER A 18 17.24 -7.18 29.65
C SER A 18 16.78 -6.60 28.31
N THR A 19 17.70 -5.85 27.68
CA THR A 19 17.81 -5.50 26.26
C THR A 19 16.55 -5.62 25.38
N THR A 20 16.11 -4.49 24.84
CA THR A 20 15.09 -4.41 23.78
C THR A 20 15.31 -5.46 22.69
N GLU A 21 14.43 -6.45 22.60
CA GLU A 21 14.49 -7.45 21.54
C GLU A 21 14.01 -6.84 20.21
N LEU A 22 14.77 -7.09 19.15
CA LEU A 22 14.45 -6.65 17.79
C LEU A 22 14.15 -7.86 16.91
N SER A 23 12.93 -7.91 16.37
CA SER A 23 12.56 -8.87 15.34
C SER A 23 12.83 -8.29 13.95
N LYS A 24 13.54 -9.04 13.11
CA LYS A 24 13.88 -8.65 11.74
C LYS A 24 13.31 -9.62 10.74
N PHE A 25 12.65 -9.10 9.71
CA PHE A 25 12.13 -9.92 8.61
C PHE A 25 12.09 -9.11 7.30
N ARG A 26 11.96 -9.82 6.19
CA ARG A 26 11.94 -9.24 4.84
C ARG A 26 10.64 -9.60 4.13
N LEU A 27 10.02 -8.62 3.48
CA LEU A 27 8.89 -8.84 2.59
C LEU A 27 9.25 -8.40 1.17
N SER A 28 8.66 -9.08 0.19
CA SER A 28 8.87 -8.81 -1.24
C SER A 28 7.55 -8.40 -1.88
N TYR A 29 7.58 -7.34 -2.69
CA TYR A 29 6.40 -6.75 -3.33
C TYR A 29 6.63 -6.57 -4.83
N TYR A 30 5.55 -6.69 -5.61
CA TYR A 30 5.57 -6.24 -7.00
C TYR A 30 5.32 -4.72 -7.05
N PRO A 31 6.23 -3.91 -7.64
CA PRO A 31 6.11 -2.45 -7.71
C PRO A 31 5.09 -2.01 -8.76
N HIS A 32 3.80 -2.18 -8.48
CA HIS A 32 2.77 -1.64 -9.37
C HIS A 32 2.88 -0.12 -9.45
N ARG A 33 3.09 0.41 -10.66
CA ARG A 33 2.92 1.83 -10.94
C ARG A 33 1.43 2.13 -11.01
N LEU A 34 1.06 3.36 -10.62
CA LEU A 34 -0.34 3.76 -10.52
C LEU A 34 -1.10 3.48 -11.81
N ASP A 35 -0.65 4.00 -12.95
CA ASP A 35 -1.40 3.87 -14.22
C ASP A 35 -1.48 2.43 -14.71
N ASN A 36 -0.39 1.64 -14.62
CA ASN A 36 -0.42 0.21 -14.95
C ASN A 36 -1.43 -0.56 -14.09
N PHE A 37 -1.58 -0.21 -12.82
CA PHE A 37 -2.57 -0.85 -11.94
C PHE A 37 -4.01 -0.41 -12.28
N LYS A 38 -4.22 0.84 -12.71
CA LYS A 38 -5.53 1.28 -13.22
C LYS A 38 -5.96 0.46 -14.44
N GLU A 39 -5.04 0.19 -15.36
CA GLU A 39 -5.31 -0.62 -16.55
C GLU A 39 -5.65 -2.06 -16.17
N LEU A 40 -4.87 -2.66 -15.26
CA LEU A 40 -5.14 -4.01 -14.77
C LEU A 40 -6.53 -4.13 -14.12
N LEU A 41 -6.93 -3.12 -13.33
CA LEU A 41 -8.28 -3.07 -12.77
C LEU A 41 -9.33 -2.89 -13.87
N ARG A 42 -9.13 -1.96 -14.81
CA ARG A 42 -10.07 -1.76 -15.91
C ARG A 42 -10.33 -3.05 -16.66
N ASP A 43 -9.27 -3.77 -17.01
CA ASP A 43 -9.34 -5.00 -17.78
C ASP A 43 -10.01 -6.12 -16.96
N ALA A 44 -9.78 -6.19 -15.64
CA ALA A 44 -10.43 -7.16 -14.75
C ALA A 44 -11.95 -7.01 -14.64
N PHE A 45 -12.51 -5.84 -14.98
CA PHE A 45 -13.96 -5.60 -15.03
C PHE A 45 -14.48 -5.44 -16.47
N ASP A 46 -13.73 -5.84 -17.49
CA ASP A 46 -14.06 -5.66 -18.91
C ASP A 46 -14.37 -4.19 -19.28
N GLY A 47 -13.73 -3.23 -18.61
CA GLY A 47 -14.03 -1.80 -18.73
C GLY A 47 -15.38 -1.36 -18.14
N ARG A 48 -16.17 -2.25 -17.55
CA ARG A 48 -17.49 -1.98 -16.96
C ARG A 48 -17.38 -1.59 -15.49
N LEU A 49 -16.73 -0.46 -15.24
CA LEU A 49 -16.59 0.09 -13.91
C LEU A 49 -16.60 1.62 -13.90
N GLN A 50 -17.02 2.18 -12.76
CA GLN A 50 -16.59 3.51 -12.33
C GLN A 50 -15.37 3.35 -11.43
N HIS A 51 -14.36 4.18 -11.65
CA HIS A 51 -13.07 4.09 -10.97
C HIS A 51 -12.65 5.43 -10.39
N THR A 52 -12.41 5.46 -9.08
CA THR A 52 -11.87 6.62 -8.38
C THR A 52 -10.61 6.22 -7.62
N VAL A 53 -9.61 7.10 -7.61
CA VAL A 53 -8.36 6.89 -6.86
C VAL A 53 -8.23 7.96 -5.79
N TYR A 54 -7.86 7.53 -4.59
CA TYR A 54 -7.51 8.38 -3.45
C TYR A 54 -6.05 8.16 -3.06
N GLY A 55 -5.44 9.17 -2.44
CA GLY A 55 -4.11 9.10 -1.85
C GLY A 55 -4.23 9.29 -0.35
N ASP A 56 -3.81 8.29 0.43
CA ASP A 56 -3.90 8.32 1.91
C ASP A 56 -5.27 8.77 2.44
N PHE A 57 -6.35 8.19 1.91
CA PHE A 57 -7.76 8.52 2.22
C PHE A 57 -8.24 9.93 1.80
N GLN A 58 -7.42 10.69 1.07
CA GLN A 58 -7.78 12.01 0.53
C GLN A 58 -7.91 11.98 -1.00
N SER A 59 -8.64 12.94 -1.57
CA SER A 59 -8.73 13.10 -3.03
C SER A 59 -7.34 13.22 -3.63
N TYR A 60 -7.09 12.46 -4.70
CA TYR A 60 -5.79 12.45 -5.37
C TYR A 60 -5.85 13.18 -6.70
N THR A 61 -4.91 14.11 -6.89
CA THR A 61 -4.69 14.80 -8.17
C THR A 61 -3.26 14.54 -8.66
N PRO A 62 -3.06 14.11 -9.91
CA PRO A 62 -1.73 13.97 -10.48
C PRO A 62 -0.92 15.27 -10.40
N GLY A 63 0.34 15.18 -9.96
CA GLY A 63 1.21 16.34 -9.81
C GLY A 63 1.02 17.17 -8.54
N GLN A 64 0.18 16.73 -7.60
CA GLN A 64 0.07 17.37 -6.28
C GLN A 64 1.42 17.40 -5.55
N THR A 65 1.65 18.45 -4.74
CA THR A 65 2.92 18.71 -4.07
C THR A 65 3.39 17.57 -3.17
N GLN A 66 2.45 16.90 -2.49
CA GLN A 66 2.75 15.79 -1.58
C GLN A 66 2.36 14.45 -2.23
N ALA A 67 3.35 13.60 -2.46
CA ALA A 67 3.10 12.23 -2.88
C ALA A 67 2.47 11.44 -1.71
N PRO A 68 1.37 10.69 -1.94
CA PRO A 68 0.80 9.84 -0.90
C PRO A 68 1.66 8.59 -0.69
N CYS A 69 1.58 8.03 0.51
CA CYS A 69 2.21 6.74 0.84
C CYS A 69 1.46 5.57 0.20
N TYR A 70 0.13 5.67 0.10
CA TYR A 70 -0.75 4.64 -0.46
C TYR A 70 -1.72 5.22 -1.48
N PHE A 71 -1.96 4.45 -2.55
CA PHE A 71 -3.05 4.68 -3.48
C PHE A 71 -4.21 3.72 -3.18
N ILE A 72 -5.41 4.27 -2.99
CA ILE A 72 -6.62 3.52 -2.70
C ILE A 72 -7.51 3.57 -3.94
N HIS A 73 -7.76 2.41 -4.54
CA HIS A 73 -8.61 2.27 -5.71
C HIS A 73 -10.03 1.90 -5.26
N VAL A 74 -10.99 2.80 -5.45
CA VAL A 74 -12.42 2.53 -5.23
C VAL A 74 -13.05 2.23 -6.57
N VAL A 75 -13.59 1.02 -6.70
CA VAL A 75 -14.15 0.50 -7.95
C VAL A 75 -15.61 0.14 -7.72
N GLN A 76 -16.49 0.69 -8.55
CA GLN A 76 -17.90 0.31 -8.60
C GLN A 76 -18.18 -0.36 -9.93
N LYS A 77 -18.54 -1.65 -9.91
CA LYS A 77 -18.94 -2.37 -11.11
C LYS A 77 -20.23 -1.77 -11.67
N THR A 78 -20.24 -1.47 -12.97
CA THR A 78 -21.47 -1.05 -13.67
C THR A 78 -22.20 -2.29 -14.17
N ALA A 79 -23.52 -2.35 -13.92
CA ALA A 79 -24.38 -3.45 -14.35
C ALA A 79 -24.42 -3.62 -15.87
#